data_AF-A0A9W9CHQ3-F1
#
_entry.id   AF-A0A9W9CHQ3-F1
#
_cell.length_a   1.000
_cell.length_b   1.000
_cell.length_c   1.000
_cell.angle_alpha   90.00
_cell.angle_beta   90.00
_cell.angle_gamma   90.00
#
_symmetry.space_group_name_H-M   'P 1'
#
loop_
_entity.id
_entity.type
_entity.pdbx_description
1 polymer ?
#
loop_
_entity_poly.entity_id
_entity_poly.type
_entity_poly.pdbx_seq_one_letter_code
_entity_poly.pdbx_strand_id
1 'polypeptide(L)'
;MDAFMVAELDNAVNVVWGVPDPNDKTAEIDVNTSRIEKLREIEVSLGAMELTGCTMLAIISRKGVYMSHWWESISFAPDLEDYGPVPDDPVEIKELKDNIFTNTLLKGIHNGIKKKGDSIQASVRLGATDLNDEHIQAYLIRPSNDYTEGSGYREEWDKIKQAVVRYLPRLGESNRWREITYDPVPDDDNRVEVLEHTVRGRVLFKYDPNHRLEGARPIHRNMFWVEDTEIHMDEW
;
A
#
# COMPACT_ATOMS: atom_id res chain seq x y z
N MET A 1 -16.25 13.15 7.04
CA MET A 1 -15.02 12.47 6.59
C MET A 1 -15.26 11.75 5.29
N ASP A 2 -16.32 10.93 5.20
CA ASP A 2 -16.70 10.19 3.98
C ASP A 2 -16.72 11.07 2.72
N ALA A 3 -17.51 12.15 2.73
CA ALA A 3 -17.63 13.03 1.57
C ALA A 3 -16.28 13.62 1.11
N PHE A 4 -15.36 13.89 2.03
CA PHE A 4 -14.02 14.39 1.67
C PHE A 4 -13.17 13.29 1.07
N MET A 5 -13.03 12.15 1.75
CA MET A 5 -12.19 11.05 1.26
C MET A 5 -12.69 10.48 -0.07
N VAL A 6 -14.01 10.28 -0.22
CA VAL A 6 -14.60 9.78 -1.46
C VAL A 6 -14.28 10.74 -2.62
N ALA A 7 -14.57 12.05 -2.45
CA ALA A 7 -14.31 13.03 -3.51
C ALA A 7 -12.82 13.24 -3.80
N GLU A 8 -11.95 13.14 -2.79
CA GLU A 8 -10.51 13.27 -2.99
C GLU A 8 -9.93 12.04 -3.71
N LEU A 9 -10.42 10.84 -3.40
CA LEU A 9 -9.98 9.60 -4.04
C LEU A 9 -10.38 9.51 -5.51
N ASP A 10 -11.48 10.13 -5.91
CA ASP A 10 -11.87 10.27 -7.34
C ASP A 10 -10.81 11.04 -8.16
N ASN A 11 -10.02 11.89 -7.49
CA ASN A 11 -8.97 12.70 -8.12
C ASN A 11 -7.56 12.23 -7.78
N ALA A 12 -7.42 11.29 -6.85
CA ALA A 12 -6.13 10.76 -6.42
C ALA A 12 -5.56 9.79 -7.45
N VAL A 13 -4.23 9.73 -7.55
CA VAL A 13 -3.58 8.68 -8.32
C VAL A 13 -3.77 7.35 -7.58
N ASN A 14 -4.48 6.42 -8.20
CA ASN A 14 -4.76 5.14 -7.58
C ASN A 14 -3.49 4.27 -7.49
N VAL A 15 -3.26 3.72 -6.30
CA VAL A 15 -2.20 2.76 -5.97
C VAL A 15 -2.71 1.34 -6.16
N VAL A 16 -4.01 1.12 -5.99
CA VAL A 16 -4.70 -0.13 -6.33
C VAL A 16 -5.10 -0.06 -7.79
N TRP A 17 -4.71 -1.06 -8.58
CA TRP A 17 -5.17 -1.15 -9.96
C TRP A 17 -6.35 -2.11 -9.95
N GLY A 18 -7.51 -1.56 -9.62
CA GLY A 18 -8.74 -2.29 -9.45
C GLY A 18 -9.94 -1.47 -9.92
N VAL A 19 -9.83 -0.73 -11.02
CA VAL A 19 -11.01 -0.32 -11.79
C VAL A 19 -10.61 -0.33 -13.26
N PRO A 20 -11.35 -1.03 -14.14
CA PRO A 20 -11.08 -1.03 -15.57
C PRO A 20 -11.17 0.41 -16.09
N ASP A 21 -10.29 0.81 -17.01
CA ASP A 21 -10.81 1.64 -18.09
C ASP A 21 -11.85 0.76 -18.79
N PRO A 22 -13.15 1.12 -18.81
CA PRO A 22 -14.16 0.32 -19.51
C PRO A 22 -13.87 0.13 -21.01
N ASN A 23 -12.90 0.88 -21.55
CA ASN A 23 -12.38 0.74 -22.91
C ASN A 23 -11.10 -0.11 -23.01
N ASP A 24 -10.41 -0.39 -21.91
CA ASP A 24 -9.19 -1.22 -21.86
C ASP A 24 -9.47 -2.61 -21.28
N LYS A 25 -9.86 -3.53 -22.17
CA LYS A 25 -10.04 -4.96 -21.87
C LYS A 25 -8.73 -5.69 -21.49
N THR A 26 -7.60 -4.97 -21.43
CA THR A 26 -6.31 -5.51 -21.01
C THR A 26 -5.86 -5.01 -19.65
N ALA A 27 -6.67 -4.17 -18.98
CA ALA A 27 -6.44 -3.76 -17.60
C ALA A 27 -6.42 -5.03 -16.72
N GLU A 28 -5.28 -5.24 -16.07
CA GLU A 28 -5.07 -6.42 -15.23
C GLU A 28 -5.76 -6.23 -13.90
N ILE A 29 -6.69 -7.14 -13.63
CA ILE A 29 -7.29 -7.34 -12.33
C ILE A 29 -6.32 -8.26 -11.55
N ASP A 30 -6.24 -8.11 -10.24
CA ASP A 30 -5.46 -8.97 -9.34
C ASP A 30 -3.94 -8.95 -9.55
N VAL A 31 -3.32 -7.76 -9.46
CA VAL A 31 -1.86 -7.65 -9.36
C VAL A 31 -1.43 -6.82 -8.15
N ASN A 32 -0.32 -7.23 -7.54
CA ASN A 32 0.37 -6.45 -6.53
C ASN A 32 0.99 -5.21 -7.16
N THR A 33 0.79 -4.06 -6.53
CA THR A 33 1.12 -2.77 -7.13
C THR A 33 1.77 -1.83 -6.14
N SER A 34 2.60 -0.92 -6.64
CA SER A 34 3.16 0.13 -5.80
C SER A 34 3.59 1.34 -6.60
N ARG A 35 3.53 2.51 -5.95
CA ARG A 35 3.91 3.81 -6.50
C ARG A 35 4.87 4.53 -5.57
N ILE A 36 5.65 5.40 -6.16
CA ILE A 36 6.49 6.35 -5.44
C ILE A 36 6.32 7.73 -6.06
N GLU A 37 6.06 8.73 -5.24
CA GLU A 37 5.97 10.12 -5.65
C GLU A 37 6.94 10.98 -4.85
N LYS A 38 7.56 11.95 -5.53
CA LYS A 38 8.44 12.93 -4.87
C LYS A 38 7.60 14.11 -4.41
N LEU A 39 7.74 14.50 -3.15
CA LEU A 39 7.05 15.66 -2.61
C LEU A 39 7.89 16.91 -2.90
N ARG A 40 7.36 17.79 -3.74
CA ARG A 40 8.04 19.02 -4.18
C ARG A 40 7.06 20.19 -4.18
N GLU A 41 6.91 20.88 -5.31
CA GLU A 41 6.10 22.11 -5.43
C GLU A 41 4.69 21.84 -5.95
N ILE A 42 4.37 20.59 -6.28
CA ILE A 42 3.05 20.18 -6.76
C ILE A 42 2.31 19.39 -5.67
N GLU A 43 1.00 19.58 -5.62
CA GLU A 43 0.11 18.74 -4.82
C GLU A 43 0.17 17.29 -5.31
N VAL A 44 0.11 16.35 -4.37
CA VAL A 44 0.11 14.91 -4.66
C VAL A 44 -0.96 14.25 -3.81
N SER A 45 -1.85 13.50 -4.45
CA SER A 45 -2.80 12.63 -3.77
C SER A 45 -2.61 11.20 -4.27
N LEU A 46 -2.35 10.26 -3.35
CA LEU A 46 -2.27 8.83 -3.62
C LEU A 46 -3.39 8.12 -2.86
N GLY A 47 -4.10 7.25 -3.56
CA GLY A 47 -5.30 6.59 -3.02
C GLY A 47 -5.26 5.09 -3.15
N ALA A 48 -5.95 4.41 -2.26
CA ALA A 48 -6.38 3.03 -2.43
C ALA A 48 -7.84 2.92 -2.02
N MET A 49 -8.58 2.12 -2.77
CA MET A 49 -10.00 1.84 -2.54
C MET A 49 -10.20 0.33 -2.54
N GLU A 50 -11.36 -0.10 -2.03
CA GLU A 50 -11.77 -1.51 -2.06
C GLU A 50 -10.84 -2.47 -1.30
N LEU A 51 -10.25 -2.00 -0.19
CA LEU A 51 -9.48 -2.87 0.69
C LEU A 51 -10.40 -3.83 1.44
N THR A 52 -10.44 -5.09 1.01
CA THR A 52 -11.32 -6.12 1.58
C THR A 52 -10.57 -7.40 1.98
N GLY A 53 -9.37 -7.26 2.52
CA GLY A 53 -8.43 -8.36 2.78
C GLY A 53 -7.00 -8.05 2.32
N CYS A 54 -6.83 -6.94 1.58
CA CYS A 54 -5.54 -6.52 1.08
C CYS A 54 -4.64 -5.94 2.17
N THR A 55 -3.33 -6.12 2.00
CA THR A 55 -2.30 -5.52 2.86
C THR A 55 -1.63 -4.37 2.10
N MET A 56 -1.43 -3.24 2.78
CA MET A 56 -0.72 -2.09 2.21
C MET A 56 0.49 -1.72 3.05
N LEU A 57 1.48 -1.12 2.38
CA LEU A 57 2.58 -0.43 3.04
C LEU A 57 2.63 1.01 2.52
N ALA A 58 2.55 1.98 3.43
CA ALA A 58 2.87 3.36 3.14
C ALA A 58 4.20 3.73 3.83
N ILE A 59 5.13 4.33 3.10
CA ILE A 59 6.34 4.93 3.62
C ILE A 59 6.28 6.41 3.28
N ILE A 60 6.22 7.26 4.30
CA ILE A 60 5.98 8.70 4.15
C ILE A 60 7.17 9.44 4.73
N SER A 61 7.67 10.43 4.00
CA SER A 61 8.68 11.38 4.45
C SER A 61 8.36 12.79 3.93
N ARG A 62 9.20 13.77 4.25
CA ARG A 62 9.09 15.14 3.69
C ARG A 62 9.59 15.23 2.25
N LYS A 63 10.27 14.19 1.76
CA LYS A 63 10.85 14.13 0.40
C LYS A 63 10.01 13.32 -0.56
N GLY A 64 9.25 12.35 -0.07
CA GLY A 64 8.56 11.40 -0.92
C GLY A 64 7.55 10.55 -0.16
N VAL A 65 6.65 9.94 -0.92
CA VAL A 65 5.74 8.91 -0.45
C VAL A 65 5.90 7.66 -1.31
N TYR A 66 5.98 6.50 -0.69
CA TYR A 66 5.83 5.20 -1.34
C TYR A 66 4.57 4.56 -0.79
N MET A 67 3.70 4.07 -1.66
CA MET A 67 2.52 3.29 -1.27
C MET A 67 2.47 2.02 -2.10
N SER A 68 2.20 0.89 -1.44
CA SER A 68 1.97 -0.38 -2.09
C SER A 68 0.69 -1.04 -1.64
N HIS A 69 0.19 -1.91 -2.50
CA HIS A 69 -0.99 -2.71 -2.33
C HIS A 69 -0.65 -4.16 -2.70
N TRP A 70 -0.97 -5.08 -1.79
CA TRP A 70 -0.68 -6.49 -1.95
C TRP A 70 -1.91 -7.33 -1.62
N TRP A 71 -2.23 -8.23 -2.55
CA TRP A 71 -3.32 -9.17 -2.40
C TRP A 71 -2.89 -10.33 -1.51
N GLU A 72 -3.81 -10.76 -0.65
CA GLU A 72 -3.63 -11.95 0.19
C GLU A 72 -3.39 -13.19 -0.69
N SER A 73 -4.26 -13.41 -1.68
CA SER A 73 -4.25 -14.52 -2.65
C SER A 73 -3.07 -14.51 -3.65
N ILE A 74 -2.21 -13.49 -3.61
CA ILE A 74 -1.02 -13.43 -4.48
C ILE A 74 0.26 -13.62 -3.70
N SER A 75 0.36 -13.00 -2.52
CA SER A 75 1.61 -12.97 -1.77
C SER A 75 1.58 -13.79 -0.49
N PHE A 76 0.46 -13.85 0.20
CA PHE A 76 0.43 -14.27 1.59
C PHE A 76 -0.20 -15.66 1.75
N ALA A 77 -1.34 -15.90 1.12
CA ALA A 77 -1.97 -17.20 0.99
C ALA A 77 -2.33 -17.45 -0.49
N PRO A 78 -1.32 -17.71 -1.34
CA PRO A 78 -1.58 -17.84 -2.76
C PRO A 78 -2.40 -19.07 -3.10
N ASP A 79 -3.33 -18.90 -4.06
CA ASP A 79 -4.01 -19.99 -4.75
C ASP A 79 -2.98 -20.75 -5.60
N LEU A 80 -2.46 -21.86 -5.07
CA LEU A 80 -1.25 -22.51 -5.59
C LEU A 80 -1.44 -23.06 -7.01
N GLU A 81 -2.68 -23.42 -7.35
CA GLU A 81 -3.09 -23.91 -8.66
C GLU A 81 -2.79 -22.89 -9.78
N ASP A 82 -2.78 -21.60 -9.48
CA ASP A 82 -2.47 -20.53 -10.44
C ASP A 82 -0.97 -20.48 -10.79
N TYR A 83 -0.12 -21.12 -9.98
CA TYR A 83 1.34 -21.11 -10.13
C TYR A 83 1.89 -22.43 -10.71
N GLY A 84 1.01 -23.37 -11.04
CA GLY A 84 1.35 -24.64 -11.71
C GLY A 84 1.05 -25.87 -10.85
N PRO A 85 1.70 -27.02 -11.16
CA PRO A 85 1.49 -28.25 -10.40
C PRO A 85 1.85 -28.06 -8.93
N VAL A 86 0.89 -28.34 -8.05
CA VAL A 86 1.07 -28.27 -6.60
C VAL A 86 1.75 -29.56 -6.12
N PRO A 87 2.89 -29.49 -5.42
CA PRO A 87 3.53 -30.65 -4.83
C PRO A 87 2.68 -31.28 -3.72
N ASP A 88 2.84 -32.59 -3.51
CA ASP A 88 2.20 -33.29 -2.38
C ASP A 88 3.01 -33.17 -1.08
N ASP A 89 4.31 -32.86 -1.16
CA ASP A 89 5.20 -32.77 0.01
C ASP A 89 5.06 -31.41 0.73
N PRO A 90 4.79 -31.38 2.05
CA PRO A 90 4.59 -30.12 2.79
C PRO A 90 5.80 -29.18 2.80
N VAL A 91 7.02 -29.70 2.69
CA VAL A 91 8.24 -28.88 2.63
C VAL A 91 8.31 -28.19 1.27
N GLU A 92 8.05 -28.93 0.19
CA GLU A 92 8.01 -28.37 -1.17
C GLU A 92 6.89 -27.32 -1.34
N ILE A 93 5.71 -27.54 -0.73
CA ILE A 93 4.63 -26.56 -0.69
C ILE A 93 5.09 -25.27 0.00
N LYS A 94 5.77 -25.39 1.15
CA LYS A 94 6.28 -24.22 1.87
C LYS A 94 7.31 -23.45 1.03
N GLU A 95 8.25 -24.14 0.40
CA GLU A 95 9.23 -23.53 -0.48
C GLU A 95 8.58 -22.82 -1.68
N LEU A 96 7.54 -23.42 -2.28
CA LEU A 96 6.75 -22.79 -3.34
C LEU A 96 6.11 -21.49 -2.85
N LYS A 97 5.46 -21.49 -1.68
CA LYS A 97 4.86 -20.28 -1.08
C LYS A 97 5.90 -19.20 -0.80
N ASP A 98 7.03 -19.56 -0.20
CA ASP A 98 8.13 -18.62 0.06
C ASP A 98 8.70 -18.02 -1.25
N ASN A 99 8.78 -18.82 -2.31
CA ASN A 99 9.20 -18.37 -3.64
C ASN A 99 8.18 -17.42 -4.26
N ILE A 100 6.87 -17.73 -4.16
CA ILE A 100 5.79 -16.85 -4.64
C ILE A 100 5.87 -15.51 -3.91
N PHE A 101 5.86 -15.50 -2.58
CA PHE A 101 6.00 -14.29 -1.76
C PHE A 101 7.24 -13.46 -2.15
N THR A 102 8.38 -14.13 -2.29
CA THR A 102 9.62 -13.46 -2.71
C THR A 102 9.48 -12.81 -4.09
N ASN A 103 8.86 -13.52 -5.03
CA ASN A 103 8.75 -13.08 -6.42
C ASN A 103 7.72 -11.98 -6.63
N THR A 104 6.58 -12.06 -5.93
CA THR A 104 5.45 -11.15 -6.10
C THR A 104 5.56 -9.88 -5.27
N LEU A 105 6.36 -9.91 -4.19
CA LEU A 105 6.45 -8.83 -3.22
C LEU A 105 7.90 -8.38 -2.96
N LEU A 106 8.78 -9.26 -2.44
CA LEU A 106 10.13 -8.83 -2.03
C LEU A 106 10.98 -8.35 -3.22
N LYS A 107 10.84 -8.99 -4.38
CA LYS A 107 11.46 -8.50 -5.63
C LYS A 107 10.93 -7.13 -6.04
N GLY A 108 9.64 -6.85 -5.82
CA GLY A 108 9.05 -5.52 -6.03
C GLY A 108 9.70 -4.46 -5.15
N ILE A 109 9.82 -4.70 -3.85
CA ILE A 109 10.55 -3.81 -2.93
C ILE A 109 12.00 -3.58 -3.41
N HIS A 110 12.67 -4.65 -3.84
CA HIS A 110 14.09 -4.59 -4.19
C HIS A 110 14.40 -3.95 -5.57
N ASN A 111 13.64 -4.28 -6.61
CA ASN A 111 13.96 -3.90 -7.99
C ASN A 111 12.80 -3.21 -8.71
N GLY A 112 11.60 -3.23 -8.12
CA GLY A 112 10.37 -2.93 -8.81
C GLY A 112 9.98 -4.08 -9.72
N ILE A 113 8.74 -4.04 -10.22
CA ILE A 113 8.23 -4.99 -11.20
C ILE A 113 7.69 -4.20 -12.37
N LYS A 114 8.09 -4.61 -13.58
CA LYS A 114 7.62 -4.05 -14.83
C LYS A 114 6.86 -5.10 -15.62
N LYS A 115 5.83 -4.66 -16.34
CA LYS A 115 5.08 -5.50 -17.28
C LYS A 115 4.90 -4.74 -18.59
N LYS A 116 5.24 -5.39 -19.71
CA LYS A 116 5.22 -4.79 -21.06
C LYS A 116 5.97 -3.44 -21.20
N GLY A 117 6.89 -3.15 -20.28
CA GLY A 117 7.65 -1.90 -20.23
C GLY A 117 7.21 -0.94 -19.13
N ASP A 118 5.96 -1.05 -18.67
CA ASP A 118 5.37 -0.18 -17.67
C ASP A 118 5.64 -0.68 -16.25
N SER A 119 5.88 0.25 -15.32
CA SER A 119 6.14 -0.08 -13.92
C SER A 119 4.83 -0.34 -13.19
N ILE A 120 4.61 -1.57 -12.75
CA ILE A 120 3.44 -1.95 -11.93
C ILE A 120 3.75 -1.91 -10.43
N GLN A 121 5.03 -2.12 -10.07
CA GLN A 121 5.53 -1.91 -8.71
C GLN A 121 6.78 -1.04 -8.75
N ALA A 122 6.73 0.10 -8.07
CA ALA A 122 7.90 0.90 -7.72
C ALA A 122 8.82 0.15 -6.75
N SER A 123 10.12 0.47 -6.81
CA SER A 123 11.13 -0.08 -5.91
C SER A 123 11.43 0.85 -4.76
N VAL A 124 11.36 0.34 -3.53
CA VAL A 124 11.87 1.05 -2.34
C VAL A 124 13.39 1.27 -2.45
N ARG A 125 14.14 0.27 -2.92
CA ARG A 125 15.60 0.41 -3.09
C ARG A 125 15.96 1.53 -4.07
N LEU A 126 15.36 1.54 -5.26
CA LEU A 126 15.68 2.55 -6.27
C LEU A 126 15.15 3.93 -5.87
N GLY A 127 14.05 3.98 -5.12
CA GLY A 127 13.45 5.21 -4.58
C GLY A 127 14.05 5.70 -3.27
N ALA A 128 15.03 5.00 -2.69
CA ALA A 128 15.50 5.27 -1.33
C ALA A 128 16.01 6.72 -1.15
N THR A 129 16.66 7.29 -2.17
CA THR A 129 17.11 8.70 -2.13
C THR A 129 15.94 9.68 -2.05
N ASP A 130 14.79 9.35 -2.64
CA ASP A 130 13.60 10.20 -2.65
C ASP A 130 12.75 10.03 -1.38
N LEU A 131 12.93 8.94 -0.64
CA LEU A 131 12.20 8.66 0.60
C LEU A 131 13.00 9.02 1.86
N ASN A 132 14.31 8.78 1.88
CA ASN A 132 15.09 8.83 3.11
C ASN A 132 15.31 10.27 3.62
N ASP A 133 14.77 10.56 4.80
CA ASP A 133 15.02 11.75 5.60
C ASP A 133 14.86 11.46 7.12
N GLU A 134 14.99 12.49 7.97
CA GLU A 134 14.88 12.37 9.44
C GLU A 134 13.44 12.12 9.93
N HIS A 135 12.43 12.41 9.11
CA HIS A 135 11.01 12.39 9.46
C HIS A 135 10.29 11.15 8.92
N ILE A 136 11.00 10.29 8.19
CA ILE A 136 10.44 9.09 7.57
C ILE A 136 9.71 8.20 8.58
N GLN A 137 8.53 7.74 8.17
CA GLN A 137 7.64 6.83 8.91
C GLN A 137 7.12 5.74 7.95
N ALA A 138 6.88 4.55 8.48
CA ALA A 138 6.29 3.44 7.76
C ALA A 138 5.01 2.94 8.45
N TYR A 139 4.00 2.66 7.64
CA TYR A 139 2.67 2.25 8.06
C TYR A 139 2.34 0.94 7.34
N LEU A 140 2.23 -0.15 8.10
CA LEU A 140 1.74 -1.42 7.58
C LEU A 140 0.25 -1.52 7.89
N ILE A 141 -0.58 -1.40 6.85
CA ILE A 141 -2.03 -1.46 6.95
C ILE A 141 -2.46 -2.87 6.57
N ARG A 142 -3.23 -3.53 7.44
CA ARG A 142 -3.61 -4.93 7.28
C ARG A 142 -5.04 -5.17 7.74
N PRO A 143 -5.72 -6.21 7.22
CA PRO A 143 -7.02 -6.57 7.74
C PRO A 143 -6.90 -7.06 9.18
N SER A 144 -7.99 -6.90 9.95
CA SER A 144 -8.09 -7.39 11.34
C SER A 144 -8.13 -8.92 11.39
N ASN A 145 -8.67 -9.56 10.36
CA ASN A 145 -8.71 -11.00 10.15
C ASN A 145 -8.01 -11.36 8.82
N ASP A 146 -7.29 -12.47 8.79
CA ASP A 146 -6.74 -13.08 7.57
C ASP A 146 -7.57 -14.29 7.13
N TYR A 147 -7.27 -14.87 5.97
CA TYR A 147 -7.90 -16.12 5.48
C TYR A 147 -7.87 -17.26 6.52
N THR A 148 -6.91 -17.26 7.45
CA THR A 148 -6.77 -18.27 8.49
C THR A 148 -7.38 -17.88 9.85
N GLU A 149 -8.05 -16.72 9.93
CA GLU A 149 -8.57 -16.11 11.16
C GLU A 149 -7.52 -16.02 12.31
N GLY A 150 -6.24 -15.86 11.95
CA GLY A 150 -5.08 -16.06 12.84
C GLY A 150 -4.32 -14.78 13.25
N SER A 151 -3.04 -14.94 13.57
CA SER A 151 -2.15 -13.84 14.02
C SER A 151 -1.73 -12.88 12.90
N GLY A 152 -2.22 -13.07 11.67
CA GLY A 152 -1.68 -12.43 10.49
C GLY A 152 -0.34 -13.02 10.08
N TYR A 153 0.01 -12.83 8.82
CA TYR A 153 1.26 -13.23 8.14
C TYR A 153 2.51 -12.58 8.74
N ARG A 154 2.76 -12.85 10.03
CA ARG A 154 3.74 -12.14 10.85
C ARG A 154 5.16 -12.35 10.36
N GLU A 155 5.51 -13.57 9.97
CA GLU A 155 6.82 -13.89 9.40
C GLU A 155 7.05 -13.10 8.10
N GLU A 156 6.04 -13.03 7.23
CA GLU A 156 6.05 -12.26 6.00
C GLU A 156 6.20 -10.76 6.28
N TRP A 157 5.46 -10.22 7.26
CA TRP A 157 5.59 -8.82 7.64
C TRP A 157 6.97 -8.48 8.18
N ASP A 158 7.57 -9.37 8.96
CA ASP A 158 8.93 -9.20 9.45
C ASP A 158 9.95 -9.27 8.29
N LYS A 159 9.75 -10.15 7.30
CA LYS A 159 10.54 -10.16 6.05
C LYS A 159 10.39 -8.82 5.29
N ILE A 160 9.19 -8.26 5.19
CA ILE A 160 8.94 -6.94 4.56
C ILE A 160 9.69 -5.84 5.29
N LYS A 161 9.54 -5.76 6.62
CA LYS A 161 10.23 -4.76 7.46
C LYS A 161 11.74 -4.85 7.28
N GLN A 162 12.31 -6.05 7.33
CA GLN A 162 13.75 -6.26 7.12
C GLN A 162 14.20 -5.82 5.72
N ALA A 163 13.43 -6.13 4.68
CA ALA A 163 13.73 -5.71 3.32
C ALA A 163 13.70 -4.18 3.16
N VAL A 164 12.72 -3.50 3.77
CA VAL A 164 12.59 -2.04 3.75
C VAL A 164 13.72 -1.38 4.54
N VAL A 165 13.99 -1.82 5.77
CA VAL A 165 15.04 -1.27 6.65
C VAL A 165 16.42 -1.40 6.03
N ARG A 166 16.67 -2.45 5.23
CA ARG A 166 17.91 -2.59 4.48
C ARG A 166 18.18 -1.40 3.54
N TYR A 167 17.14 -0.82 2.95
CA TYR A 167 17.25 0.30 2.00
C TYR A 167 16.98 1.66 2.64
N LEU A 168 16.22 1.68 3.73
CA LEU A 168 15.86 2.86 4.51
C LEU A 168 16.21 2.63 5.98
N PRO A 169 17.51 2.66 6.36
CA PRO A 169 17.96 2.23 7.69
C PRO A 169 17.34 3.01 8.86
N ARG A 170 16.93 4.27 8.64
CA ARG A 170 16.25 5.09 9.65
C ARG A 170 14.94 4.48 10.12
N LEU A 171 14.24 3.73 9.25
CA LEU A 171 13.05 2.98 9.65
C LEU A 171 13.36 1.84 10.62
N GLY A 172 14.64 1.49 10.85
CA GLY A 172 15.06 0.56 11.90
C GLY A 172 15.09 1.18 13.31
N GLU A 173 14.95 2.51 13.42
CA GLU A 173 14.83 3.20 14.71
C GLU A 173 13.49 2.87 15.39
N SER A 174 13.44 3.00 16.73
CA SER A 174 12.20 2.81 17.47
C SER A 174 11.14 3.83 17.04
N ASN A 175 9.87 3.40 17.05
CA ASN A 175 8.70 4.23 16.73
C ASN A 175 8.67 4.79 15.29
N ARG A 176 9.37 4.15 14.35
CA ARG A 176 9.28 4.49 12.91
C ARG A 176 8.31 3.62 12.12
N TRP A 177 7.79 2.57 12.76
CA TRP A 177 6.78 1.68 12.19
C TRP A 177 5.51 1.75 13.02
N ARG A 178 4.38 1.82 12.34
CA ARG A 178 3.05 1.63 12.93
C ARG A 178 2.29 0.58 12.14
N GLU A 179 1.72 -0.38 12.85
CA GLU A 179 0.78 -1.35 12.28
C GLU A 179 -0.64 -0.84 12.50
N ILE A 180 -1.45 -0.88 11.44
CA ILE A 180 -2.81 -0.38 11.43
C ILE A 180 -3.69 -1.52 10.97
N THR A 181 -4.70 -1.82 11.77
CA THR A 181 -5.71 -2.82 11.46
C THR A 181 -6.98 -2.13 11.00
N TYR A 182 -7.56 -2.60 9.90
CA TYR A 182 -8.90 -2.21 9.45
C TYR A 182 -9.81 -3.44 9.41
N ASP A 183 -11.11 -3.23 9.52
CA ASP A 183 -12.07 -4.32 9.37
C ASP A 183 -12.45 -4.47 7.89
N PRO A 184 -12.17 -5.63 7.25
CA PRO A 184 -12.58 -5.86 5.87
C PRO A 184 -14.07 -5.64 5.68
N VAL A 185 -14.45 -5.03 4.55
CA VAL A 185 -15.87 -5.00 4.16
C VAL A 185 -16.29 -6.41 3.77
N PRO A 186 -17.34 -6.98 4.38
CA PRO A 186 -17.78 -8.34 4.11
C PRO A 186 -18.21 -8.49 2.65
N ASP A 187 -18.13 -9.72 2.14
CA ASP A 187 -18.65 -10.07 0.82
C ASP A 187 -20.14 -10.41 0.92
N ASP A 188 -20.97 -9.37 0.97
CA ASP A 188 -22.43 -9.46 1.03
C ASP A 188 -23.12 -8.47 0.06
N ASP A 189 -24.45 -8.53 0.00
CA ASP A 189 -25.26 -7.70 -0.91
C ASP A 189 -25.06 -6.18 -0.73
N ASN A 190 -24.55 -5.73 0.43
CA ASN A 190 -24.30 -4.31 0.72
C ASN A 190 -22.87 -3.87 0.43
N ARG A 191 -21.97 -4.80 0.05
CA ARG A 191 -20.54 -4.53 -0.16
C ARG A 191 -20.29 -3.34 -1.07
N VAL A 192 -20.96 -3.31 -2.23
CA VAL A 192 -20.79 -2.25 -3.24
C VAL A 192 -21.18 -0.90 -2.67
N GLU A 193 -22.35 -0.80 -2.03
CA GLU A 193 -22.84 0.45 -1.42
C GLU A 193 -21.87 0.98 -0.36
N VAL A 194 -21.31 0.10 0.47
CA VAL A 194 -20.35 0.48 1.51
C VAL A 194 -19.04 0.98 0.90
N LEU A 195 -18.47 0.27 -0.08
CA LEU A 195 -17.20 0.64 -0.70
C LEU A 195 -17.29 1.89 -1.56
N GLU A 196 -18.42 2.11 -2.24
CA GLU A 196 -18.64 3.28 -3.11
C GLU A 196 -18.89 4.56 -2.31
N HIS A 197 -19.60 4.49 -1.18
CA HIS A 197 -20.15 5.70 -0.52
C HIS A 197 -19.57 6.01 0.86
N THR A 198 -18.74 5.14 1.43
CA THR A 198 -18.16 5.35 2.77
C THR A 198 -16.63 5.35 2.73
N VAL A 199 -16.01 5.78 3.82
CA VAL A 199 -14.55 5.65 4.04
C VAL A 199 -14.04 4.22 4.19
N ARG A 200 -14.93 3.23 4.34
CA ARG A 200 -14.53 1.84 4.61
C ARG A 200 -13.69 1.28 3.47
N GLY A 201 -12.61 0.56 3.81
CA GLY A 201 -11.70 -0.01 2.84
C GLY A 201 -10.93 1.02 2.00
N ARG A 202 -10.78 2.25 2.50
CA ARG A 202 -10.06 3.33 1.78
C ARG A 202 -8.83 3.79 2.55
N VAL A 203 -7.80 4.15 1.80
CA VAL A 203 -6.57 4.76 2.30
C VAL A 203 -6.22 5.94 1.41
N LEU A 204 -5.87 7.05 2.02
CA LEU A 204 -5.57 8.30 1.31
C LEU A 204 -4.31 8.93 1.88
N PHE A 205 -3.36 9.23 1.00
CA PHE A 205 -2.28 10.16 1.26
C PHE A 205 -2.54 11.44 0.48
N LYS A 206 -2.38 12.60 1.12
CA LYS A 206 -2.44 13.92 0.47
C LYS A 206 -1.23 14.75 0.88
N TYR A 207 -0.65 15.45 -0.07
CA TYR A 207 0.40 16.43 0.12
C TYR A 207 -0.01 17.75 -0.53
N ASP A 208 0.09 18.82 0.25
CA ASP A 208 -0.15 20.21 -0.13
C ASP A 208 1.12 21.03 0.16
N PRO A 209 1.90 21.41 -0.87
CA PRO A 209 3.10 22.23 -0.69
C PRO A 209 2.81 23.69 -0.36
N ASN A 210 1.56 24.14 -0.51
CA ASN A 210 1.16 25.53 -0.37
C ASN A 210 0.07 25.69 0.68
N HIS A 211 0.07 24.83 1.70
CA HIS A 211 -0.94 24.84 2.74
C HIS A 211 -0.94 26.18 3.48
N ARG A 212 -2.11 26.82 3.60
CA ARG A 212 -2.24 28.14 4.23
C ARG A 212 -3.22 28.09 5.38
N LEU A 213 -2.70 28.37 6.58
CA LEU A 213 -3.51 28.82 7.70
C LEU A 213 -3.79 30.32 7.53
N GLU A 214 -4.94 30.78 8.02
CA GLU A 214 -5.36 32.17 7.86
C GLU A 214 -4.29 33.15 8.40
N GLY A 215 -3.83 34.06 7.55
CA GLY A 215 -2.78 35.03 7.89
C GLY A 215 -1.34 34.47 7.97
N ALA A 216 -1.13 33.19 7.71
CA ALA A 216 0.20 32.55 7.74
C ALA A 216 0.87 32.50 6.36
N ARG A 217 2.20 32.27 6.37
CA ARG A 217 2.93 31.91 5.15
C ARG A 217 2.56 30.48 4.71
N PRO A 218 2.65 30.16 3.40
CA PRO A 218 2.49 28.79 2.94
C PRO A 218 3.48 27.87 3.65
N ILE A 219 3.00 26.70 4.07
CA ILE A 219 3.79 25.61 4.65
C ILE A 219 3.55 24.35 3.83
N HIS A 220 4.51 23.44 3.87
CA HIS A 220 4.30 22.11 3.31
C HIS A 220 3.51 21.29 4.32
N ARG A 221 2.49 20.57 3.85
CA ARG A 221 1.69 19.69 4.68
C ARG A 221 1.48 18.36 3.99
N ASN A 222 1.73 17.26 4.69
CA ASN A 222 1.25 15.95 4.26
C ASN A 222 0.31 15.36 5.31
N MET A 223 -0.58 14.50 4.85
CA MET A 223 -1.58 13.82 5.67
C MET A 223 -1.82 12.41 5.14
N PHE A 224 -2.10 11.49 6.04
CA PHE A 224 -2.42 10.10 5.71
C PHE A 224 -3.59 9.62 6.53
N TRP A 225 -4.58 9.04 5.86
CA TRP A 225 -5.77 8.49 6.46
C TRP A 225 -5.94 7.03 6.07
N VAL A 226 -6.46 6.27 7.04
CA VAL A 226 -6.95 4.92 6.84
C VAL A 226 -8.39 4.94 7.36
N GLU A 227 -9.34 4.71 6.46
CA GLU A 227 -10.76 4.93 6.72
C GLU A 227 -11.04 6.32 7.34
N ASP A 228 -11.82 6.41 8.40
CA ASP A 228 -12.14 7.70 9.06
C ASP A 228 -11.00 8.27 9.91
N THR A 229 -9.89 7.54 10.04
CA THR A 229 -8.86 7.85 11.02
C THR A 229 -7.65 8.53 10.38
N GLU A 230 -7.27 9.69 10.92
CA GLU A 230 -5.99 10.34 10.60
C GLU A 230 -4.85 9.61 11.30
N ILE A 231 -3.92 9.10 10.49
CA ILE A 231 -2.80 8.27 10.94
C ILE A 231 -1.50 9.06 10.99
N HIS A 232 -1.31 9.99 10.06
CA HIS A 232 -0.13 10.83 9.93
C HIS A 232 -0.54 12.25 9.55
N MET A 233 0.15 13.20 10.15
CA MET A 233 0.17 14.59 9.73
C MET A 233 1.56 15.15 10.04
N ASP A 234 2.16 15.81 9.05
CA ASP A 234 3.43 16.52 9.21
C ASP A 234 3.39 17.84 8.45
N GLU A 235 3.96 18.88 9.07
CA GLU A 235 4.00 20.25 8.58
C GLU A 235 5.43 20.81 8.70
N TRP A 236 5.93 21.50 7.67
CA TRP A 236 7.27 22.08 7.66
C TRP A 236 7.48 23.26 6.71
#